data_AF-A0A2M8ARV6-F1
#
_entry.id   AF-A0A2M8ARV6-F1
#
_cell.length_a   1.000
_cell.length_b   1.000
_cell.length_c   1.000
_cell.angle_alpha   90.00
_cell.angle_beta   90.00
_cell.angle_gamma   90.00
#
_symmetry.space_group_name_H-M   'P 1'
#
loop_
_entity.id
_entity.type
_entity.pdbx_description
1 polymer ?
#
loop_
_entity_poly.entity_id
_entity_poly.type
_entity_poly.pdbx_seq_one_letter_code
_entity_poly.pdbx_strand_id
1 'polypeptide(L)'
;MLDCNRLLCRLFTVLVVLFLVNISFALPFENDITKGNRFYHKKMFDRAGEIYSKAMKKKKSDIATFNLGNSYYKQGKFAEAERIFATIPQKEKACYNQGNSCFRQENYQNAIDAYTRALKIDPNNRDAAYNLKLAKKMLKMKKQQKPKQDKQNQQKKQPQKDKEKNQAKGLSKEDAERILQGISSDEKHKGREVKKKDAGGGRDW
;
A
#
# COMPACT_ATOMS: atom_id res chain seq x y z
N MET A 1 -26.12 -54.72 -40.50
CA MET A 1 -26.68 -53.58 -39.74
C MET A 1 -26.09 -53.43 -38.33
N LEU A 2 -25.80 -54.52 -37.61
CA LEU A 2 -25.26 -54.47 -36.23
C LEU A 2 -23.85 -53.83 -36.11
N ASP A 3 -22.98 -54.00 -37.10
CA ASP A 3 -21.60 -53.49 -37.06
C ASP A 3 -21.50 -51.96 -37.29
N CYS A 4 -22.41 -51.39 -38.06
CA CYS A 4 -22.47 -49.96 -38.32
C CYS A 4 -22.81 -49.17 -37.04
N ASN A 5 -23.77 -49.69 -36.25
CA ASN A 5 -24.15 -49.09 -34.97
C ASN A 5 -23.02 -49.16 -33.93
N ARG A 6 -22.20 -50.23 -33.95
CA ARG A 6 -21.03 -50.34 -33.06
C ARG A 6 -19.92 -49.36 -33.44
N LEU A 7 -19.70 -49.12 -34.73
CA LEU A 7 -18.72 -48.15 -35.21
C LEU A 7 -19.17 -46.70 -34.90
N LEU A 8 -20.45 -46.40 -35.12
CA LEU A 8 -21.06 -45.11 -34.77
C LEU A 8 -20.98 -44.82 -33.27
N CYS A 9 -21.29 -45.80 -32.41
CA CYS A 9 -21.11 -45.65 -30.96
C CYS A 9 -19.65 -45.38 -30.58
N ARG A 10 -18.68 -46.08 -31.19
CA ARG A 10 -17.25 -45.85 -30.91
C ARG A 10 -16.81 -44.45 -31.32
N LEU A 11 -17.16 -44.00 -32.51
CA LEU A 11 -16.85 -42.65 -32.99
C LEU A 11 -17.49 -41.57 -32.09
N PHE A 12 -18.74 -41.77 -31.69
CA PHE A 12 -19.42 -40.89 -30.76
C PHE A 12 -18.72 -40.84 -29.40
N THR A 13 -18.33 -41.98 -28.84
CA THR A 13 -17.60 -42.01 -27.56
C THR A 13 -16.24 -41.31 -27.65
N VAL A 14 -15.51 -41.45 -28.76
CA VAL A 14 -14.22 -40.75 -28.98
C VAL A 14 -14.45 -39.24 -29.09
N LEU A 15 -15.47 -38.79 -29.81
CA LEU A 15 -15.80 -37.37 -29.93
C LEU A 15 -16.23 -36.75 -28.60
N VAL A 16 -17.01 -37.48 -27.77
CA VAL A 16 -17.38 -37.04 -26.42
C VAL A 16 -16.14 -36.93 -25.53
N VAL A 17 -15.23 -37.91 -25.55
CA VAL A 17 -13.99 -37.85 -24.78
C VAL A 17 -13.10 -36.68 -25.23
N LEU A 18 -12.94 -36.48 -26.55
CA LEU A 18 -12.19 -35.35 -27.08
C LEU A 18 -12.83 -34.01 -26.69
N PHE A 19 -14.15 -33.91 -26.72
CA PHE A 19 -14.88 -32.71 -26.29
C PHE A 19 -14.70 -32.44 -24.78
N LEU A 20 -14.78 -33.47 -23.93
CA LEU A 20 -14.58 -33.36 -22.48
C LEU A 20 -13.13 -33.02 -22.09
N VAL A 21 -12.14 -33.53 -22.83
CA VAL A 21 -10.73 -33.15 -22.64
C VAL A 21 -10.50 -31.69 -23.02
N ASN A 22 -11.15 -31.17 -24.08
CA ASN A 22 -11.04 -29.77 -24.49
C ASN A 22 -11.69 -28.79 -23.49
N ILE A 23 -12.80 -29.16 -22.85
CA ILE A 23 -13.45 -28.30 -21.85
C ILE A 23 -12.54 -28.03 -20.63
N SER A 24 -11.70 -29.00 -20.25
CA SER A 24 -10.83 -28.89 -19.07
C SER A 24 -9.72 -27.84 -19.20
N PHE A 25 -9.36 -27.43 -20.42
CA PHE A 25 -8.34 -26.40 -20.68
C PHE A 25 -8.89 -24.98 -20.81
N ALA A 26 -10.21 -24.79 -20.80
CA ALA A 26 -10.85 -23.50 -21.05
C ALA A 26 -11.15 -22.67 -19.79
N LEU A 27 -11.02 -23.25 -18.59
CA LEU A 27 -11.27 -22.51 -17.35
C LEU A 27 -10.01 -21.70 -16.96
N PRO A 28 -10.09 -20.36 -16.82
CA PRO A 28 -8.96 -19.58 -16.33
C PRO A 28 -8.64 -19.98 -14.90
N PHE A 29 -7.46 -20.56 -14.67
CA PHE A 29 -6.96 -20.81 -13.31
C PHE A 29 -6.67 -19.47 -12.64
N GLU A 30 -7.64 -18.97 -11.90
CA GLU A 30 -7.48 -17.73 -11.18
C GLU A 30 -6.65 -17.95 -9.92
N ASN A 31 -5.47 -17.32 -9.85
CA ASN A 31 -4.66 -17.37 -8.64
C ASN A 31 -5.22 -16.41 -7.56
N ASP A 32 -4.85 -16.68 -6.30
CA ASP A 32 -5.33 -15.89 -5.16
C ASP A 32 -4.95 -14.40 -5.28
N ILE A 33 -3.81 -14.04 -5.91
CA ILE A 33 -3.40 -12.64 -6.10
C ILE A 33 -4.39 -11.90 -7.01
N THR A 34 -4.77 -12.49 -8.14
CA THR A 34 -5.76 -11.90 -9.06
C THR A 34 -7.11 -11.72 -8.37
N LYS A 35 -7.53 -12.71 -7.57
CA LYS A 35 -8.77 -12.63 -6.79
C LYS A 35 -8.73 -11.50 -5.77
N GLY A 36 -7.60 -11.38 -5.05
CA GLY A 36 -7.36 -10.28 -4.11
C GLY A 36 -7.42 -8.92 -4.80
N ASN A 37 -6.78 -8.78 -5.97
CA ASN A 37 -6.77 -7.54 -6.75
C ASN A 37 -8.18 -7.09 -7.14
N ARG A 38 -9.07 -8.03 -7.51
CA ARG A 38 -10.46 -7.69 -7.80
C ARG A 38 -11.20 -7.15 -6.58
N PHE A 39 -11.05 -7.77 -5.41
CA PHE A 39 -11.64 -7.22 -4.18
C PHE A 39 -11.06 -5.86 -3.84
N TYR A 40 -9.75 -5.68 -4.02
CA TYR A 40 -9.07 -4.41 -3.79
C TYR A 40 -9.61 -3.31 -4.71
N HIS A 41 -9.80 -3.57 -6.01
CA HIS A 41 -10.38 -2.61 -6.94
C HIS A 41 -11.84 -2.27 -6.63
N LYS A 42 -12.60 -3.22 -6.07
CA LYS A 42 -13.95 -2.99 -5.53
C LYS A 42 -13.95 -2.26 -4.18
N LYS A 43 -12.77 -1.84 -3.67
CA LYS A 43 -12.55 -1.22 -2.36
C LYS A 43 -12.96 -2.09 -1.17
N MET A 44 -13.12 -3.39 -1.40
CA MET A 44 -13.41 -4.37 -0.35
C MET A 44 -12.08 -4.81 0.29
N PHE A 45 -11.44 -3.88 1.00
CA PHE A 45 -10.06 -4.08 1.47
C PHE A 45 -9.92 -5.20 2.49
N ASP A 46 -10.94 -5.47 3.31
CA ASP A 46 -10.94 -6.59 4.24
C ASP A 46 -10.86 -7.94 3.50
N ARG A 47 -11.75 -8.13 2.50
CA ARG A 47 -11.75 -9.32 1.64
C ARG A 47 -10.46 -9.45 0.83
N ALA A 48 -9.93 -8.33 0.32
CA ALA A 48 -8.65 -8.34 -0.37
C ALA A 48 -7.53 -8.84 0.56
N GLY A 49 -7.46 -8.31 1.79
CA GLY A 49 -6.50 -8.72 2.80
C GLY A 49 -6.59 -10.21 3.17
N GLU A 50 -7.80 -10.75 3.34
CA GLU A 50 -8.00 -12.19 3.58
C GLU A 50 -7.39 -13.05 2.47
N ILE A 51 -7.67 -12.69 1.22
CA ILE A 51 -7.20 -13.43 0.05
C ILE A 51 -5.68 -13.30 -0.11
N TYR A 52 -5.11 -12.11 0.05
CA TYR A 52 -3.65 -11.94 -0.01
C TYR A 52 -2.92 -12.65 1.13
N SER A 53 -3.49 -12.66 2.34
CA SER A 53 -2.96 -13.41 3.49
C SER A 53 -2.93 -14.92 3.19
N LYS A 54 -4.00 -15.45 2.58
CA LYS A 54 -4.04 -16.83 2.11
C LYS A 54 -2.96 -17.10 1.05
N ALA A 55 -2.83 -16.22 0.07
CA ALA A 55 -1.81 -16.34 -0.99
C ALA A 55 -0.40 -16.41 -0.39
N MET A 56 -0.09 -15.50 0.54
CA MET A 56 1.19 -15.42 1.24
C MET A 56 1.50 -16.68 2.04
N LYS A 57 0.49 -17.29 2.70
CA LYS A 57 0.64 -18.55 3.45
C LYS A 57 0.89 -19.75 2.53
N LYS A 58 0.22 -19.81 1.37
CA LYS A 58 0.38 -20.93 0.42
C LYS A 58 1.75 -20.92 -0.24
N LYS A 59 2.21 -19.74 -0.66
CA LYS A 59 3.53 -19.56 -1.25
C LYS A 59 4.01 -18.15 -0.92
N LYS A 60 5.17 -18.05 -0.28
CA LYS A 60 5.81 -16.76 -0.02
C LYS A 60 5.96 -16.00 -1.34
N SER A 61 5.37 -14.82 -1.42
CA SER A 61 5.33 -14.00 -2.62
C SER A 61 5.39 -12.53 -2.22
N ASP A 62 6.43 -11.83 -2.66
CA ASP A 62 6.59 -10.40 -2.41
C ASP A 62 5.38 -9.59 -2.92
N ILE A 63 4.75 -10.03 -4.02
CA ILE A 63 3.54 -9.39 -4.58
C ILE A 63 2.36 -9.54 -3.63
N ALA A 64 2.08 -10.77 -3.16
CA ALA A 64 0.99 -11.00 -2.21
C ALA A 64 1.23 -10.25 -0.89
N THR A 65 2.46 -10.27 -0.39
CA THR A 65 2.88 -9.52 0.80
C THR A 65 2.67 -8.01 0.63
N PHE A 66 3.14 -7.43 -0.47
CA PHE A 66 2.97 -6.01 -0.76
C PHE A 66 1.49 -5.61 -0.83
N ASN A 67 0.67 -6.42 -1.53
CA ASN A 67 -0.75 -6.15 -1.66
C ASN A 67 -1.54 -6.34 -0.36
N LEU A 68 -1.10 -7.27 0.50
CA LEU A 68 -1.63 -7.40 1.87
C LEU A 68 -1.34 -6.14 2.69
N GLY A 69 -0.11 -5.63 2.64
CA GLY A 69 0.27 -4.38 3.32
C GLY A 69 -0.56 -3.20 2.84
N ASN A 70 -0.75 -3.07 1.52
CA ASN A 70 -1.61 -2.04 0.95
C ASN A 70 -3.07 -2.17 1.42
N SER A 71 -3.59 -3.40 1.52
CA SER A 71 -4.94 -3.65 2.02
C SER A 71 -5.10 -3.20 3.46
N TYR A 72 -4.14 -3.52 4.34
CA TYR A 72 -4.16 -3.04 5.73
C TYR A 72 -4.03 -1.52 5.82
N TYR A 73 -3.18 -0.90 4.99
CA TYR A 73 -3.05 0.56 4.95
C TYR A 73 -4.39 1.22 4.58
N LYS A 74 -5.11 0.69 3.59
CA LYS A 74 -6.43 1.20 3.18
C LYS A 74 -7.54 0.95 4.21
N GLN A 75 -7.40 -0.05 5.07
CA GLN A 75 -8.27 -0.27 6.24
C GLN A 75 -7.94 0.66 7.41
N GLY A 76 -6.87 1.45 7.34
CA GLY A 76 -6.38 2.25 8.47
C GLY A 76 -5.57 1.46 9.52
N LYS A 77 -5.31 0.17 9.24
CA LYS A 77 -4.51 -0.75 10.07
C LYS A 77 -3.01 -0.51 9.81
N PHE A 78 -2.54 0.66 10.21
CA PHE A 78 -1.21 1.16 9.83
C PHE A 78 -0.07 0.36 10.50
N ALA A 79 -0.25 -0.12 11.73
CA ALA A 79 0.75 -0.92 12.42
C ALA A 79 0.94 -2.29 11.73
N GLU A 80 -0.15 -2.91 11.29
CA GLU A 80 -0.14 -4.15 10.54
C GLU A 80 0.47 -3.94 9.15
N ALA A 81 0.11 -2.85 8.47
CA ALA A 81 0.71 -2.48 7.20
C ALA A 81 2.24 -2.32 7.31
N GLU A 82 2.71 -1.57 8.30
CA GLU A 82 4.15 -1.41 8.60
C GLU A 82 4.85 -2.76 8.75
N ARG A 83 4.31 -3.65 9.60
CA ARG A 83 4.89 -4.97 9.84
C ARG A 83 4.97 -5.80 8.56
N ILE A 84 3.92 -5.77 7.74
CA ILE A 84 3.90 -6.52 6.49
C ILE A 84 4.93 -5.98 5.50
N PHE A 85 5.01 -4.66 5.31
CA PHE A 85 5.99 -4.05 4.41
C PHE A 85 7.44 -4.30 4.87
N ALA A 86 7.68 -4.33 6.18
CA ALA A 86 9.00 -4.62 6.74
C ALA A 86 9.54 -6.01 6.39
N THR A 87 8.70 -6.95 5.94
CA THR A 87 9.13 -8.30 5.54
C THR A 87 9.75 -8.39 4.15
N ILE A 88 9.65 -7.32 3.34
CA ILE A 88 10.22 -7.23 1.99
C ILE A 88 11.09 -5.96 1.83
N PRO A 89 12.10 -5.75 2.70
CA PRO A 89 12.83 -4.49 2.82
C PRO A 89 13.69 -4.13 1.58
N GLN A 90 13.91 -5.06 0.67
CA GLN A 90 14.66 -4.89 -0.58
C GLN A 90 13.82 -4.25 -1.70
N LYS A 91 12.54 -3.97 -1.47
CA LYS A 91 11.65 -3.32 -2.44
C LYS A 91 11.46 -1.86 -2.06
N GLU A 92 11.81 -0.99 -3.01
CA GLU A 92 11.62 0.46 -2.92
C GLU A 92 10.20 0.82 -2.46
N LYS A 93 9.17 0.41 -3.22
CA LYS A 93 7.76 0.68 -2.90
C LYS A 93 7.34 0.19 -1.52
N ALA A 94 7.88 -0.94 -1.06
CA ALA A 94 7.57 -1.46 0.27
C ALA A 94 8.20 -0.60 1.36
N CYS A 95 9.45 -0.17 1.21
CA CYS A 95 10.07 0.79 2.12
C CYS A 95 9.30 2.13 2.14
N TYR A 96 8.89 2.62 0.97
CA TYR A 96 8.07 3.83 0.87
C TYR A 96 6.73 3.69 1.60
N ASN A 97 5.99 2.61 1.37
CA ASN A 97 4.70 2.39 2.02
C ASN A 97 4.81 2.02 3.51
N GLN A 98 5.92 1.42 3.94
CA GLN A 98 6.27 1.31 5.35
C GLN A 98 6.42 2.70 5.96
N GLY A 99 7.13 3.61 5.29
CA GLY A 99 7.27 5.00 5.70
C GLY A 99 5.93 5.72 5.82
N ASN A 100 5.04 5.54 4.84
CA ASN A 100 3.67 6.07 4.90
C ASN A 100 2.91 5.53 6.12
N SER A 101 3.02 4.22 6.36
CA SER A 101 2.37 3.55 7.50
C SER A 101 2.88 4.10 8.84
N CYS A 102 4.20 4.26 9.00
CA CYS A 102 4.80 4.88 10.18
C CYS A 102 4.38 6.34 10.35
N PHE A 103 4.31 7.11 9.25
CA PHE A 103 3.92 8.51 9.28
C PHE A 103 2.48 8.69 9.76
N ARG A 104 1.56 7.82 9.30
CA ARG A 104 0.15 7.82 9.73
C ARG A 104 -0.03 7.46 11.21
N GLN A 105 0.92 6.71 11.78
CA GLN A 105 1.00 6.43 13.22
C GLN A 105 1.68 7.56 14.01
N GLU A 106 2.06 8.67 13.36
CA GLU A 106 2.92 9.73 13.92
C GLU A 106 4.26 9.23 14.49
N ASN A 107 4.69 8.05 14.06
CA ASN A 107 6.01 7.50 14.34
C ASN A 107 6.98 8.06 13.29
N TYR A 108 7.22 9.38 13.39
CA TYR A 108 7.98 10.11 12.39
C TYR A 108 9.43 9.65 12.28
N GLN A 109 10.01 9.08 13.36
CA GLN A 109 11.36 8.53 13.31
C GLN A 109 11.42 7.28 12.43
N ASN A 110 10.53 6.30 12.65
CA ASN A 110 10.49 5.11 11.79
C ASN A 110 10.10 5.47 10.34
N ALA A 111 9.28 6.50 10.15
CA ALA A 111 8.95 7.00 8.81
C ALA A 111 10.19 7.53 8.08
N ILE A 112 11.03 8.33 8.76
CA ILE A 112 12.30 8.84 8.23
C ILE A 112 13.20 7.68 7.80
N ASP A 113 13.34 6.65 8.62
CA ASP A 113 14.23 5.52 8.34
C ASP A 113 13.75 4.71 7.13
N ALA A 114 12.43 4.48 7.04
CA ALA A 114 11.83 3.76 5.92
C ALA A 114 11.93 4.54 4.59
N TYR A 115 11.61 5.84 4.57
CA TYR A 115 11.80 6.66 3.37
C TYR A 115 13.27 6.78 2.96
N THR A 116 14.19 6.85 3.94
CA THR A 116 15.62 6.84 3.66
C THR A 116 16.05 5.53 3.00
N ARG A 117 15.52 4.39 3.43
CA ARG A 117 15.76 3.10 2.75
C ARG A 117 15.17 3.07 1.35
N ALA A 118 13.97 3.61 1.13
CA ALA A 118 13.38 3.73 -0.20
C ALA A 118 14.30 4.52 -1.15
N LEU A 119 14.80 5.68 -0.70
CA LEU A 119 15.72 6.53 -1.47
C LEU A 119 17.12 5.93 -1.67
N LYS A 120 17.55 5.00 -0.82
CA LYS A 120 18.78 4.23 -1.07
C LYS A 120 18.60 3.23 -2.22
N ILE A 121 17.39 2.71 -2.42
CA ILE A 121 17.08 1.76 -3.49
C ILE A 121 16.78 2.52 -4.79
N ASP A 122 15.95 3.57 -4.72
CA ASP A 122 15.69 4.49 -5.83
C ASP A 122 15.89 5.95 -5.40
N PRO A 123 17.07 6.52 -5.67
CA PRO A 123 17.36 7.92 -5.39
C PRO A 123 16.45 8.92 -6.12
N ASN A 124 15.77 8.50 -7.19
CA ASN A 124 14.92 9.37 -8.01
C ASN A 124 13.45 9.37 -7.55
N ASN A 125 13.09 8.62 -6.51
CA ASN A 125 11.73 8.66 -5.97
C ASN A 125 11.45 10.02 -5.29
N ARG A 126 10.83 10.92 -6.05
CA ARG A 126 10.47 12.28 -5.61
C ARG A 126 9.45 12.27 -4.46
N ASP A 127 8.53 11.31 -4.43
CA ASP A 127 7.53 11.20 -3.37
C ASP A 127 8.20 10.80 -2.05
N ALA A 128 9.11 9.83 -2.07
CA ALA A 128 9.88 9.43 -0.90
C ALA A 128 10.75 10.58 -0.37
N ALA A 129 11.38 11.35 -1.27
CA ALA A 129 12.17 12.53 -0.90
C ALA A 129 11.31 13.63 -0.26
N TYR A 130 10.12 13.88 -0.80
CA TYR A 130 9.17 14.84 -0.24
C TYR A 130 8.66 14.37 1.14
N ASN A 131 8.22 13.12 1.26
CA ASN A 131 7.69 12.58 2.52
C ASN A 131 8.77 12.49 3.60
N LEU A 132 10.03 12.22 3.24
CA LEU A 132 11.17 12.27 4.17
C LEU A 132 11.35 13.68 4.76
N LYS A 133 11.31 14.72 3.93
CA LYS A 133 11.40 16.12 4.38
C LYS A 133 10.24 16.46 5.32
N LEU A 134 9.02 16.03 4.96
CA LEU A 134 7.82 16.24 5.78
C LEU A 134 7.94 15.52 7.13
N ALA A 135 8.36 14.25 7.15
CA ALA A 135 8.55 13.48 8.38
C ALA A 135 9.58 14.14 9.32
N LYS A 136 10.71 14.62 8.78
CA LYS A 136 11.71 15.40 9.56
C LYS A 136 11.11 16.67 10.17
N LYS A 137 10.30 17.41 9.40
CA LYS A 137 9.61 18.62 9.90
C LYS A 137 8.65 18.27 11.04
N MET A 138 7.82 17.24 10.88
CA MET A 138 6.86 16.80 11.88
C MET A 138 7.55 16.31 13.17
N LEU A 139 8.65 15.55 13.05
CA LEU A 139 9.44 15.13 14.20
C LEU A 139 10.00 16.34 14.97
N LYS A 140 10.52 17.35 14.26
CA LYS A 140 11.00 18.59 14.89
C LYS A 140 9.88 19.32 15.64
N MET A 141 8.69 19.45 15.03
CA MET A 141 7.54 20.07 15.68
C MET A 141 7.10 19.30 16.93
N LYS A 142 7.00 17.96 16.86
CA LYS A 142 6.64 17.10 17.99
C LYS A 142 7.63 17.25 19.17
N LYS A 143 8.92 17.39 18.86
CA LYS A 143 9.97 17.69 19.87
C LYS A 143 9.88 19.10 20.44
N GLN A 144 9.40 20.09 19.68
CA GLN A 144 9.22 21.49 20.12
C GLN A 144 7.92 21.74 20.88
N GLN A 145 6.93 20.84 20.78
CA GLN A 145 5.69 20.93 21.54
C GLN A 145 5.84 20.35 22.96
N LYS A 146 6.65 19.30 23.14
CA LYS A 146 6.95 18.72 24.47
C LYS A 146 7.47 19.71 25.54
N PRO A 147 8.32 20.73 25.25
CA PRO A 147 8.83 21.65 26.27
C PRO A 147 7.85 22.73 26.71
N LYS A 148 6.68 22.89 26.06
CA LYS A 148 5.70 23.94 26.42
C LYS A 148 4.69 23.51 27.48
N GLN A 149 4.55 22.21 27.73
CA GLN A 149 3.62 21.69 28.75
C GLN A 149 4.23 21.70 30.16
N ASP A 150 5.54 21.51 30.30
CA ASP A 150 6.21 21.53 31.61
C ASP A 150 6.50 22.95 32.14
N LYS A 151 6.57 23.96 31.27
CA LYS A 151 6.84 25.35 31.67
C LYS A 151 5.62 26.17 32.05
N GLN A 152 4.40 25.70 31.79
CA GLN A 152 3.18 26.44 32.16
C GLN A 152 2.80 26.33 33.64
N ASN A 153 3.43 25.45 34.42
CA ASN A 153 3.14 25.28 35.86
C ASN A 153 4.01 26.12 36.81
N GLN A 154 4.92 26.97 36.31
CA GLN A 154 5.81 27.77 37.19
C GLN A 154 5.81 29.29 36.97
N GLN A 155 4.96 29.84 36.09
CA GLN A 155 4.94 31.29 35.84
C GLN A 155 3.54 31.91 36.01
N LYS A 156 3.04 31.91 37.25
CA LYS A 156 2.15 32.96 37.76
C LYS A 156 2.90 33.79 38.80
N LYS A 157 3.67 34.78 38.34
CA LYS A 157 3.97 36.07 39.01
C LYS A 157 4.67 36.99 37.98
N GLN A 158 4.05 38.14 37.75
CA GLN A 158 4.24 39.22 36.73
C GLN A 158 5.61 39.97 36.75
N PRO A 159 5.84 41.03 35.92
CA PRO A 159 5.46 41.30 34.52
C PRO A 159 6.61 41.82 33.61
N GLN A 160 6.44 41.62 32.29
CA GLN A 160 6.76 42.48 31.14
C GLN A 160 8.15 43.13 30.95
N LYS A 161 8.85 42.76 29.86
CA LYS A 161 9.60 43.70 29.00
C LYS A 161 9.80 43.14 27.58
N ASP A 162 9.79 44.06 26.63
CA ASP A 162 9.70 43.88 25.18
C ASP A 162 10.81 43.03 24.54
N LYS A 163 10.48 42.28 23.47
CA LYS A 163 10.86 42.60 22.08
C LYS A 163 10.65 41.43 21.10
N GLU A 164 10.24 41.86 19.92
CA GLU A 164 10.57 41.33 18.59
C GLU A 164 9.84 40.11 18.00
N LYS A 165 9.12 40.48 16.93
CA LYS A 165 8.62 39.70 15.79
C LYS A 165 9.44 38.44 15.50
N ASN A 166 8.73 37.32 15.44
CA ASN A 166 9.01 36.29 14.45
C ASN A 166 7.70 35.71 13.94
N GLN A 167 7.18 36.29 12.85
CA GLN A 167 6.13 35.67 12.04
C GLN A 167 6.75 34.52 11.24
N ALA A 168 7.05 33.41 11.92
CA ALA A 168 7.01 32.12 11.25
C ALA A 168 5.55 31.68 11.28
N LYS A 169 4.79 31.99 10.23
CA LYS A 169 3.47 31.37 10.01
C LYS A 169 3.70 29.87 9.84
N GLY A 170 3.65 29.15 10.95
CA GLY A 170 3.61 27.70 10.95
C GLY A 170 2.35 27.26 10.22
N LEU A 171 2.51 26.35 9.25
CA LEU A 171 1.38 25.70 8.59
C LEU A 171 0.44 25.13 9.64
N SER A 172 -0.84 25.47 9.54
CA SER A 172 -1.85 25.04 10.50
C SER A 172 -2.14 23.55 10.36
N LYS A 173 -2.85 22.99 11.34
CA LYS A 173 -3.29 21.58 11.31
C LYS A 173 -4.16 21.30 10.07
N GLU A 174 -4.91 22.31 9.60
CA GLU A 174 -5.69 22.22 8.36
C GLU A 174 -4.81 22.15 7.11
N ASP A 175 -3.65 22.82 7.10
CA ASP A 175 -2.70 22.74 5.98
C ASP A 175 -2.06 21.34 5.89
N ALA A 176 -1.78 20.71 7.04
CA ALA A 176 -1.30 19.33 7.09
C ALA A 176 -2.37 18.34 6.61
N GLU A 177 -3.64 18.55 6.94
CA GLU A 177 -4.76 17.73 6.47
C GLU A 177 -5.05 17.90 4.98
N ARG A 178 -4.96 19.13 4.44
CA ARG A 178 -5.04 19.37 2.98
C ARG A 178 -3.93 18.66 2.22
N ILE A 179 -2.71 18.64 2.76
CA ILE A 179 -1.59 17.91 2.15
C ILE A 179 -1.82 16.40 2.20
N LEU A 180 -2.36 15.87 3.30
CA LEU A 180 -2.72 14.44 3.42
C LEU A 180 -3.82 14.04 2.43
N GLN A 181 -4.79 14.92 2.18
CA GLN A 181 -5.81 14.73 1.15
C GLN A 181 -5.21 14.80 -0.27
N GLY A 182 -4.22 15.67 -0.49
CA GLY A 182 -3.43 15.75 -1.73
C GLY A 182 -2.70 14.44 -2.04
N ILE A 183 -2.00 13.88 -1.06
CA ILE A 183 -1.30 12.58 -1.19
C ILE A 183 -2.30 11.45 -1.53
N SER A 184 -3.47 11.43 -0.88
CA SER A 184 -4.52 10.44 -1.22
C SER A 184 -5.11 10.64 -2.62
N SER A 185 -5.00 11.84 -3.20
CA SER A 185 -5.54 12.19 -4.51
C SER A 185 -4.54 11.88 -5.62
N ASP A 186 -3.25 12.09 -5.37
CA ASP A 186 -2.17 11.68 -6.27
C ASP A 186 -2.05 10.16 -6.37
N GLU A 187 -2.31 9.42 -5.29
CA GLU A 187 -2.47 7.95 -5.35
C GLU A 187 -3.63 7.53 -6.26
N LYS A 188 -4.74 8.30 -6.32
CA LYS A 188 -5.86 8.01 -7.23
C LYS A 188 -5.48 8.30 -8.68
N HIS A 189 -4.65 9.32 -8.95
CA HIS A 189 -4.16 9.63 -10.29
C HIS A 189 -3.13 8.61 -10.78
N LYS A 190 -2.14 8.26 -9.95
CA LYS A 190 -1.20 7.16 -10.27
C LYS A 190 -1.92 5.82 -10.42
N GLY A 191 -2.93 5.54 -9.60
CA GLY A 191 -3.77 4.35 -9.77
C GLY A 191 -4.59 4.32 -11.07
N ARG A 192 -4.88 5.48 -11.68
CA ARG A 192 -5.52 5.58 -13.01
C ARG A 192 -4.51 5.44 -14.15
N GLU A 193 -3.28 5.92 -13.97
CA GLU A 193 -2.19 5.71 -14.94
C GLU A 193 -1.70 4.27 -14.96
N VAL A 194 -1.60 3.62 -13.80
CA VAL A 194 -1.31 2.19 -13.66
C VAL A 194 -2.40 1.34 -14.32
N LYS A 195 -3.69 1.72 -14.17
CA LYS A 195 -4.80 1.07 -14.91
C LYS A 195 -4.66 1.11 -16.44
N LYS A 196 -3.99 2.10 -17.03
CA LYS A 196 -3.71 2.13 -18.47
C LYS A 196 -2.57 1.20 -18.87
N LYS A 197 -1.62 0.94 -17.97
CA LYS A 197 -0.48 0.03 -18.21
C LYS A 197 -0.85 -1.43 -17.94
N ASP A 198 -1.65 -1.71 -16.92
CA ASP A 198 -2.09 -3.08 -16.57
C ASP A 198 -3.10 -3.68 -17.56
N ALA A 199 -3.76 -2.84 -18.37
CA ALA A 199 -4.58 -3.30 -19.49
C ALA A 199 -3.76 -3.93 -20.63
N GLY A 200 -2.43 -3.76 -20.62
CA GLY A 200 -1.48 -4.39 -21.52
C GLY A 200 -0.46 -5.22 -20.74
N GLY A 201 -0.88 -6.37 -20.21
CA GLY A 201 -0.03 -7.53 -19.93
C GLY A 201 1.29 -7.31 -19.17
N GLY A 202 1.28 -7.68 -17.89
CA GLY A 202 2.40 -8.38 -17.28
C GLY A 202 3.45 -7.53 -16.55
N ARG A 203 3.57 -7.83 -15.25
CA ARG A 203 4.69 -7.50 -14.36
C ARG A 203 5.11 -6.03 -14.38
N ASP A 204 4.49 -5.23 -13.53
CA ASP A 204 5.21 -4.26 -12.73
C ASP A 204 4.43 -3.98 -11.44
N TRP A 205 5.21 -3.77 -10.38
CA TRP A 205 4.91 -3.62 -8.95
C TRP A 205 3.89 -2.51 -8.66
#